data_AF-A0A660QFH6-F1
#
_entry.id   AF-A0A660QFH6-F1
#
_cell.length_a   1.000
_cell.length_b   1.000
_cell.length_c   1.000
_cell.angle_alpha   90.00
_cell.angle_beta   90.00
_cell.angle_gamma   90.00
#
_symmetry.space_group_name_H-M   'P 1'
#
loop_
_entity.id
_entity.type
_entity.pdbx_description
1 polymer ?
#
loop_
_entity_poly.entity_id
_entity_poly.type
_entity_poly.pdbx_seq_one_letter_code
_entity_poly.pdbx_strand_id
1 'polypeptide(L)'
;MMLASYLILLLVFLMNKHLKGFPWIAAGSALNGLAIALYGGKMPVFMPLAEKLNLELTIKHAFVEQLNPLTILGDWIPVVTPYGRNFLISPGDTLIYAGVLIFMLSKTCKSTTQQECN
;
A
#
# COMPACT_ATOMS: atom_id res chain seq x y z
N MET A 1 -0.60 -6.51 -19.56
CA MET A 1 0.02 -5.20 -19.24
C MET A 1 0.21 -4.99 -17.73
N MET A 2 -0.80 -5.21 -16.88
CA MET A 2 -0.74 -4.90 -15.44
C MET A 2 0.29 -5.72 -14.62
N LEU A 3 0.49 -7.00 -14.94
CA LEU A 3 1.52 -7.84 -14.29
C LEU A 3 2.94 -7.37 -14.59
N ALA A 4 3.23 -7.00 -15.84
CA ALA A 4 4.56 -6.52 -16.23
C ALA A 4 4.92 -5.20 -15.52
N SER A 5 3.96 -4.27 -15.41
CA SER A 5 4.18 -3.02 -14.65
C SER A 5 4.44 -3.28 -13.17
N TYR A 6 3.75 -4.26 -12.56
CA TYR A 6 4.00 -4.66 -11.18
C TYR A 6 5.40 -5.24 -11.00
N LEU A 7 5.83 -6.15 -11.90
CA LEU A 7 7.15 -6.76 -11.84
C LEU A 7 8.28 -5.73 -12.01
N ILE A 8 8.13 -4.80 -12.96
CA ILE A 8 9.09 -3.70 -13.16
C ILE A 8 9.17 -2.81 -11.92
N LEU A 9 8.02 -2.45 -11.34
CA LEU A 9 7.97 -1.63 -10.13
C LEU A 9 8.67 -2.31 -8.95
N LEU A 10 8.40 -3.60 -8.76
CA LEU A 10 8.99 -4.41 -7.69
C LEU A 10 10.52 -4.55 -7.89
N LEU A 11 10.97 -4.73 -9.13
CA LEU A 11 12.39 -4.73 -9.49
C LEU A 11 13.05 -3.39 -9.15
N VAL A 12 12.42 -2.26 -9.48
CA VAL A 12 12.92 -0.93 -9.13
C VAL A 12 13.06 -0.78 -7.61
N PHE A 13 12.07 -1.23 -6.82
CA PHE A 13 12.17 -1.18 -5.37
C PHE A 13 13.29 -2.07 -4.82
N LEU A 14 13.47 -3.27 -5.37
CA LEU A 14 14.54 -4.19 -4.98
C LEU A 14 15.94 -3.67 -5.32
N MET A 15 16.11 -3.02 -6.48
CA MET A 15 17.37 -2.35 -6.83
C MET A 15 17.72 -1.22 -5.84
N ASN A 16 16.69 -0.57 -5.30
CA ASN A 16 16.83 0.53 -4.34
C ASN A 16 16.73 0.08 -2.87
N LYS A 17 16.81 -1.22 -2.57
CA LYS A 17 16.71 -1.77 -1.20
C LYS A 17 17.75 -1.22 -0.21
N HIS A 18 18.83 -0.64 -0.72
CA HIS A 18 19.89 0.00 0.08
C HIS A 18 19.43 1.31 0.72
N LEU A 19 18.35 1.92 0.22
CA LEU A 19 17.74 3.12 0.81
C LEU A 19 16.83 2.73 1.98
N LYS A 20 16.92 3.48 3.09
CA LYS A 20 16.01 3.31 4.22
C LYS A 20 14.56 3.49 3.76
N GLY A 21 13.65 2.62 4.21
CA GLY A 21 12.24 2.65 3.82
C GLY A 21 11.89 1.82 2.57
N PHE A 22 12.80 1.70 1.59
CA PHE A 22 12.53 0.94 0.36
C PHE A 22 12.24 -0.56 0.56
N PRO A 23 12.88 -1.28 1.51
CA PRO A 23 12.49 -2.66 1.82
C PRO A 23 11.02 -2.80 2.25
N TRP A 24 10.49 -1.83 3.00
CA TRP A 24 9.09 -1.81 3.44
C TRP A 24 8.15 -1.51 2.27
N ILE A 25 8.51 -0.57 1.41
CA ILE A 25 7.77 -0.26 0.16
C ILE A 25 7.72 -1.50 -0.74
N ALA A 26 8.85 -2.20 -0.90
CA ALA A 26 8.92 -3.43 -1.69
C ALA A 26 8.01 -4.53 -1.11
N ALA A 27 8.08 -4.76 0.20
CA ALA A 27 7.26 -5.77 0.88
C ALA A 27 5.76 -5.47 0.74
N GLY A 28 5.34 -4.22 1.01
CA GLY A 28 3.94 -3.83 0.86
C GLY A 28 3.44 -3.93 -0.59
N SER A 29 4.27 -3.52 -1.55
CA SER A 29 3.94 -3.64 -2.98
C SER A 29 3.84 -5.09 -3.44
N ALA A 30 4.67 -5.98 -2.89
CA ALA A 30 4.60 -7.42 -3.15
C ALA A 30 3.31 -8.02 -2.59
N LEU A 31 2.88 -7.63 -1.38
CA LEU A 31 1.60 -8.06 -0.80
C LEU A 31 0.40 -7.61 -1.65
N ASN A 32 0.38 -6.35 -2.09
CA ASN A 32 -0.67 -5.85 -2.99
C ASN A 32 -0.67 -6.58 -4.34
N GLY A 33 0.52 -6.79 -4.91
CA GLY A 33 0.65 -7.56 -6.15
C GLY A 33 0.14 -8.98 -6.02
N LEU A 34 0.40 -9.63 -4.88
CA LEU A 34 -0.10 -10.96 -4.56
C LEU A 34 -1.63 -10.96 -4.42
N ALA A 35 -2.21 -9.99 -3.68
CA ALA A 35 -3.67 -9.86 -3.54
C ALA A 35 -4.35 -9.73 -4.91
N ILE A 36 -3.82 -8.85 -5.76
CA ILE A 36 -4.31 -8.62 -7.12
C ILE A 36 -4.18 -9.88 -7.98
N ALA A 37 -3.03 -10.57 -7.92
CA ALA A 37 -2.80 -11.78 -8.69
C ALA A 37 -3.75 -12.92 -8.29
N LEU A 38 -3.98 -13.10 -6.99
CA LEU A 38 -4.89 -14.12 -6.46
C LEU A 38 -6.37 -13.83 -6.79
N TYR A 39 -6.74 -12.55 -6.96
CA TYR A 39 -8.11 -12.12 -7.26
C TYR A 39 -8.34 -11.75 -8.74
N GLY A 40 -7.66 -12.46 -9.66
CA GLY A 40 -7.91 -12.34 -11.09
C GLY A 40 -7.48 -11.01 -11.71
N GLY A 41 -6.48 -10.34 -11.12
CA GLY A 41 -5.99 -9.05 -11.58
C GLY A 41 -6.75 -7.84 -11.04
N LYS A 42 -7.59 -8.03 -10.00
CA LYS A 42 -8.36 -6.97 -9.34
C LYS A 42 -8.02 -6.92 -7.86
N MET A 43 -8.09 -5.73 -7.27
CA MET A 43 -7.89 -5.58 -5.83
C MET A 43 -9.17 -6.03 -5.10
N PRO A 44 -9.10 -7.01 -4.17
CA PRO A 44 -10.26 -7.38 -3.37
C PRO A 44 -10.59 -6.26 -2.37
N VAL A 45 -11.86 -5.84 -2.32
CA VAL A 45 -12.34 -4.76 -1.44
C VAL A 45 -13.49 -5.28 -0.59
N PHE A 46 -13.42 -5.02 0.71
CA PHE A 46 -14.47 -5.42 1.64
C PHE A 46 -15.72 -4.54 1.48
N MET A 47 -16.72 -5.09 0.80
CA MET A 47 -17.90 -4.37 0.34
C MET A 47 -18.72 -3.72 1.47
N PRO A 48 -19.00 -4.39 2.61
CA PRO A 48 -19.79 -3.79 3.68
C PRO A 48 -19.20 -2.49 4.24
N LEU A 49 -17.87 -2.36 4.21
CA LEU A 49 -17.19 -1.17 4.69
C LEU A 49 -17.10 -0.09 3.62
N ALA A 50 -16.95 -0.47 2.35
CA ALA A 50 -16.99 0.47 1.24
C ALA A 50 -18.36 1.16 1.13
N GLU A 51 -19.45 0.41 1.30
CA GLU A 51 -20.82 0.94 1.34
C GLU A 51 -21.03 1.87 2.53
N LYS A 52 -20.59 1.47 3.73
CA LYS A 52 -20.67 2.29 4.94
C LYS A 52 -19.97 3.65 4.79
N LEU A 53 -18.92 3.71 3.97
CA LEU A 53 -18.14 4.91 3.70
C LEU A 53 -18.59 5.68 2.45
N ASN A 54 -19.65 5.22 1.76
CA ASN A 54 -20.15 5.78 0.50
C ASN A 54 -19.06 5.91 -0.59
N LEU A 55 -18.19 4.91 -0.71
CA LEU A 55 -17.10 4.94 -1.69
C LEU A 55 -17.61 4.58 -3.08
N GLU A 56 -17.27 5.41 -4.07
CA GLU A 56 -17.59 5.12 -5.47
C GLU A 56 -16.75 3.97 -6.02
N LEU A 57 -17.45 3.00 -6.61
CA LEU A 57 -16.89 1.72 -6.99
C LEU A 57 -16.28 1.79 -8.40
N THR A 58 -14.98 1.55 -8.52
CA THR A 58 -14.29 1.52 -9.83
C THR A 58 -14.12 0.09 -10.37
N ILE A 59 -14.08 -0.07 -11.70
CA ILE A 59 -13.89 -1.34 -12.46
C ILE A 59 -12.65 -2.16 -12.02
N LYS A 60 -11.69 -1.53 -11.33
CA LYS A 60 -10.44 -2.14 -10.86
C LYS A 60 -10.59 -2.98 -9.58
N HIS A 61 -11.74 -2.93 -8.92
CA HIS A 61 -11.99 -3.61 -7.64
C HIS A 61 -12.83 -4.87 -7.85
N ALA A 62 -12.58 -5.88 -7.02
CA ALA A 62 -13.40 -7.07 -6.90
C ALA A 62 -14.03 -7.12 -5.50
N PHE A 63 -15.34 -7.33 -5.44
CA PHE A 63 -16.09 -7.28 -4.19
C PHE A 63 -15.99 -8.57 -3.42
N VAL A 64 -15.81 -8.42 -2.12
CA VAL A 64 -15.84 -9.55 -1.17
C VAL A 64 -16.79 -9.21 -0.03
N GLU A 65 -17.76 -10.09 0.18
CA GLU A 65 -18.73 -9.98 1.28
C GLU A 65 -18.16 -10.50 2.60
N GLN A 66 -17.17 -11.40 2.54
CA GLN A 66 -16.55 -12.03 3.69
C GLN A 66 -15.02 -11.93 3.59
N LEU A 67 -14.38 -11.70 4.73
CA LEU A 67 -12.93 -11.74 4.84
C LEU A 67 -12.47 -13.19 5.00
N ASN A 68 -11.64 -13.66 4.09
CA ASN A 68 -10.91 -14.91 4.17
C ASN A 68 -9.39 -14.63 4.08
N PRO A 69 -8.52 -15.64 4.31
CA PRO A 69 -7.06 -15.41 4.31
C PRO A 69 -6.50 -14.75 3.05
N LEU A 70 -7.13 -14.95 1.88
CA LEU A 70 -6.69 -14.33 0.63
C LEU A 70 -7.16 -12.87 0.54
N THR A 71 -8.36 -12.55 1.02
CA THR A 71 -8.93 -11.21 0.94
C THR A 71 -8.47 -10.29 2.06
N ILE A 72 -7.87 -10.83 3.14
CA ILE A 72 -7.22 -10.03 4.19
C ILE A 72 -6.05 -9.20 3.62
N LEU A 73 -5.47 -9.61 2.48
CA LEU A 73 -4.45 -8.82 1.79
C LEU A 73 -5.03 -7.64 0.98
N GLY A 74 -6.36 -7.59 0.84
CA GLY A 74 -7.09 -6.55 0.11
C GLY A 74 -7.39 -5.31 0.95
N ASP A 75 -8.29 -4.47 0.43
CA ASP A 75 -8.68 -3.22 1.05
C ASP A 75 -9.83 -3.45 2.04
N TRP A 76 -9.52 -3.33 3.34
CA TRP A 76 -10.50 -3.45 4.41
C TRP A 76 -10.21 -2.54 5.61
N ILE A 77 -9.10 -1.79 5.60
CA ILE A 77 -8.74 -0.87 6.68
C ILE A 77 -9.35 0.49 6.36
N PRO A 78 -10.33 0.98 7.14
CA PRO A 78 -10.95 2.27 6.89
C PRO A 78 -10.03 3.41 7.31
N VAL A 79 -9.81 4.36 6.41
CA VAL A 79 -9.15 5.63 6.71
C VAL A 79 -10.15 6.75 6.48
N VAL A 80 -10.49 7.44 7.57
CA VAL A 80 -11.39 8.60 7.58
C VAL A 80 -10.56 9.84 7.83
N THR A 81 -10.52 10.74 6.86
CA THR A 81 -9.79 12.01 7.02
C THR A 81 -10.73 13.11 7.53
N PRO A 82 -10.22 14.08 8.29
CA PRO A 82 -11.03 15.19 8.83
C PRO A 82 -11.64 16.08 7.74
N TYR A 83 -11.13 16.03 6.51
CA TYR A 83 -11.63 16.78 5.35
C TYR A 83 -12.72 16.04 4.56
N GLY A 84 -13.28 14.96 5.13
CA GLY A 84 -14.41 14.21 4.55
C GLY A 84 -14.01 13.26 3.41
N ARG A 85 -12.71 13.05 3.16
CA ARG A 85 -12.25 12.01 2.23
C ARG A 85 -12.07 10.70 2.99
N ASN A 86 -12.85 9.70 2.60
CA ASN A 86 -12.75 8.34 3.12
C ASN A 86 -12.13 7.46 2.06
N PHE A 87 -11.37 6.46 2.48
CA PHE A 87 -10.85 5.42 1.59
C PHE A 87 -10.58 4.15 2.39
N LEU A 88 -10.48 3.03 1.68
CA LEU A 88 -10.00 1.77 2.24
C LEU A 88 -8.56 1.59 1.80
N ILE A 89 -7.74 1.06 2.71
CA ILE A 89 -6.36 0.68 2.42
C ILE A 89 -6.15 -0.78 2.77
N SER A 90 -5.14 -1.37 2.14
CA SER A 90 -4.70 -2.72 2.46
C SER A 90 -3.60 -2.75 3.54
N PRO A 91 -3.30 -3.92 4.10
CA PRO A 91 -2.08 -4.11 4.89
C PRO A 91 -0.81 -3.79 4.09
N GLY A 92 -0.81 -4.05 2.77
CA GLY A 92 0.29 -3.71 1.88
C GLY A 92 0.50 -2.20 1.76
N ASP A 93 -0.58 -1.43 1.62
CA ASP A 93 -0.54 0.04 1.61
C ASP A 93 0.00 0.61 2.91
N THR A 94 -0.38 0.00 4.04
CA THR A 94 0.15 0.37 5.36
C THR A 94 1.68 0.24 5.40
N LEU A 95 2.24 -0.85 4.87
CA LEU A 95 3.70 -1.02 4.77
C LEU A 95 4.34 -0.04 3.77
N ILE A 96 3.68 0.24 2.65
CA ILE A 96 4.15 1.23 1.67
C ILE A 96 4.23 2.61 2.33
N TYR A 97 3.16 3.06 3.01
CA TYR A 97 3.15 4.35 3.68
C TYR A 97 4.18 4.44 4.81
N ALA A 98 4.33 3.39 5.61
CA ALA A 98 5.38 3.32 6.62
C ALA A 98 6.78 3.42 5.98
N GLY A 99 7.00 2.70 4.88
CA GLY A 99 8.26 2.75 4.13
C GLY A 99 8.56 4.12 3.54
N VAL A 100 7.55 4.79 2.96
CA VAL A 100 7.66 6.17 2.46
C VAL A 100 7.98 7.13 3.59
N LEU A 101 7.31 7.00 4.74
CA LEU A 101 7.56 7.83 5.92
C LEU A 101 9.01 7.66 6.42
N ILE A 102 9.48 6.41 6.56
CA ILE A 102 10.87 6.10 6.96
C ILE A 102 11.85 6.71 5.96
N PHE A 103 11.58 6.56 4.66
CA PHE A 103 12.44 7.11 3.61
C PHE A 103 12.52 8.65 3.74
N MET A 104 11.38 9.33 3.86
CA MET A 104 11.34 10.79 4.02
C MET A 104 12.09 11.24 5.27
N LEU A 105 11.78 10.65 6.43
CA LEU A 105 12.42 10.98 7.70
C LEU A 105 13.95 10.76 7.67
N SER A 106 14.40 9.72 6.98
CA SER A 106 15.83 9.44 6.81
C SER A 106 16.59 10.47 5.97
N LYS A 107 15.89 11.23 5.12
CA LYS A 107 16.47 12.26 4.25
C LYS A 107 16.39 13.67 4.85
N THR A 108 15.47 13.90 5.78
CA THR A 108 15.32 15.18 6.49
C THR A 108 16.42 15.48 7.52
N CYS A 109 17.34 14.55 7.82
CA CYS A 109 18.56 14.86 8.57
C CYS A 109 19.58 15.62 7.69
N LYS A 110 19.25 16.85 7.29
CA LYS A 110 20.21 17.82 6.74
C LYS A 110 19.71 19.26 6.84
N SER A 111 19.52 19.75 8.07
CA SER A 111 19.33 21.16 8.44
C SER A 111 19.05 21.16 9.94
N THR A 112 20.03 21.08 10.82
CA THR A 112 20.95 22.17 11.18
C THR A 112 22.04 21.52 12.03
N THR A 113 23.31 21.87 11.80
CA THR A 113 24.51 21.35 12.51
C THR A 113 24.85 19.87 12.30
N GLN A 114 25.84 19.66 11.42
CA GLN A 114 26.55 18.42 11.18
C GLN A 114 27.42 18.05 12.40
N GLN A 115 26.84 17.57 13.50
CA GLN A 115 27.65 17.04 14.61
C GLN A 115 27.00 15.99 15.50
N GLU A 116 25.69 15.71 15.39
CA GLU A 116 25.01 14.79 16.33
C GLU A 116 24.22 13.68 15.62
N CYS A 117 24.90 12.89 14.80
CA CYS A 117 24.41 11.56 14.40
C CYS A 117 25.59 10.59 14.52
N ASN A 118 25.99 10.30 15.76
CA ASN A 118 26.80 9.13 16.10
C ASN A 118 25.92 7.88 16.04
#